data_AF-A0A7J3CAS7-F1
#
_entry.id   AF-A0A7J3CAS7-F1
#
_cell.length_a   1.000
_cell.length_b   1.000
_cell.length_c   1.000
_cell.angle_alpha   90.00
_cell.angle_beta   90.00
_cell.angle_gamma   90.00
#
_symmetry.space_group_name_H-M   'P 1'
#
loop_
_entity.id
_entity.type
_entity.pdbx_description
1 polymer ?
#
loop_
_entity_poly.entity_id
_entity_poly.type
_entity_poly.pdbx_seq_one_letter_code
_entity_poly.pdbx_strand_id
1 'polypeptide(L)'
;MEKGVEITFKVSDEDRREITEALANLVGNELLKEMELDWRIFDVKLGEERFFKVCFTGSRLSRLHPLAEKKVREKFDEFSHTDKRKLLKLYREEEKNGHFKRQHPREVEEEYDLWQDDFWTYF
;
A
#
# COMPACT_ATOMS: atom_id res chain seq x y z
N MET A 1 -7.02 -17.85 2.57
CA MET A 1 -6.82 -16.52 3.18
C MET A 1 -8.07 -15.69 3.00
N GLU A 2 -8.49 -14.97 4.02
CA GLU A 2 -9.41 -13.86 3.80
C GLU A 2 -8.64 -12.75 3.07
N LYS A 3 -9.15 -12.34 1.90
CA LYS A 3 -8.57 -11.26 1.12
C LYS A 3 -8.67 -9.96 1.92
N GLY A 4 -7.55 -9.26 2.10
CA GLY A 4 -7.51 -7.93 2.71
C GLY A 4 -7.96 -6.84 1.73
N VAL A 5 -7.44 -5.62 1.89
CA VAL A 5 -7.77 -4.49 1.01
C VAL A 5 -6.75 -4.40 -0.12
N GLU A 6 -7.23 -4.46 -1.35
CA GLU A 6 -6.43 -4.17 -2.53
C GLU A 6 -6.80 -2.80 -3.10
N ILE A 7 -5.76 -2.00 -3.39
CA ILE A 7 -5.89 -0.72 -4.07
C ILE A 7 -5.03 -0.76 -5.33
N THR A 8 -5.68 -0.61 -6.48
CA THR A 8 -5.05 -0.57 -7.80
C THR A 8 -5.14 0.85 -8.36
N PHE A 9 -4.02 1.43 -8.79
CA PHE A 9 -3.99 2.80 -9.30
C PHE A 9 -2.81 3.03 -10.27
N LYS A 10 -2.87 4.13 -11.03
CA LYS A 10 -1.81 4.59 -11.91
C LYS A 10 -1.28 5.93 -11.42
N VAL A 11 0.03 6.13 -11.54
CA VAL A 11 0.69 7.41 -11.29
C VAL A 11 1.39 7.81 -12.58
N SER A 12 0.99 8.93 -13.17
CA SER A 12 1.50 9.44 -14.46
C SER A 12 2.79 10.24 -14.34
N ASP A 13 3.29 10.45 -13.12
CA ASP A 13 4.49 11.23 -12.82
C ASP A 13 5.77 10.40 -13.04
N GLU A 14 6.88 11.06 -13.36
CA GLU A 14 8.20 10.43 -13.48
C GLU A 14 8.64 9.78 -12.16
N ASP A 15 8.26 10.39 -11.03
CA ASP A 15 8.55 9.91 -9.67
C ASP A 15 7.49 8.91 -9.18
N ARG A 16 6.76 8.25 -10.08
CA ARG A 16 5.67 7.31 -9.76
C ARG A 16 5.99 6.29 -8.67
N ARG A 17 7.24 5.80 -8.63
CA ARG A 17 7.69 4.85 -7.61
C ARG A 17 7.79 5.49 -6.24
N GLU A 18 8.42 6.66 -6.15
CA GLU A 18 8.59 7.37 -4.88
C GLU A 18 7.22 7.80 -4.33
N ILE A 19 6.32 8.27 -5.20
CA ILE A 19 4.95 8.63 -4.82
C ILE A 19 4.19 7.42 -4.29
N THR A 20 4.20 6.31 -5.02
CA THR A 20 3.54 5.07 -4.59
C THR A 20 4.11 4.54 -3.27
N GLU A 21 5.44 4.58 -3.13
CA GLU A 21 6.12 4.18 -1.91
C GLU A 21 5.70 5.05 -0.71
N ALA A 22 5.69 6.37 -0.89
CA ALA A 22 5.26 7.31 0.13
C ALA A 22 3.79 7.10 0.52
N LEU A 23 2.88 7.00 -0.45
CA LEU A 23 1.45 6.78 -0.22
C LEU A 23 1.21 5.52 0.60
N ALA A 24 1.72 4.39 0.12
CA ALA A 24 1.47 3.10 0.76
C ALA A 24 2.07 3.02 2.16
N ASN A 25 3.30 3.51 2.35
CA ASN A 25 3.94 3.47 3.65
C ASN A 25 3.33 4.45 4.65
N LEU A 26 2.87 5.63 4.23
CA LEU A 26 2.17 6.55 5.14
C LEU A 26 0.85 5.93 5.63
N VAL A 27 0.02 5.42 4.71
CA VAL A 27 -1.24 4.73 5.07
C VAL A 27 -0.96 3.53 5.97
N GLY A 28 0.01 2.69 5.58
CA GLY A 28 0.37 1.50 6.32
C GLY A 28 0.83 1.80 7.74
N ASN A 29 1.74 2.75 7.92
CA ASN A 29 2.27 3.12 9.23
C ASN A 29 1.23 3.83 10.11
N GLU A 30 0.37 4.67 9.53
CA GLU A 30 -0.70 5.35 10.28
C GLU A 30 -1.67 4.32 10.88
N LEU A 31 -2.00 3.27 10.11
CA LEU A 31 -2.95 2.24 10.53
C LEU A 31 -2.30 1.04 11.24
N LEU A 32 -0.97 0.91 11.19
CA LEU A 32 -0.21 -0.20 11.80
C LEU A 32 -0.56 -0.39 13.28
N LYS A 33 -0.54 0.69 14.08
CA LYS A 33 -0.78 0.62 15.53
C LYS A 33 -2.24 0.34 15.88
N GLU A 34 -3.17 0.78 15.06
CA GLU A 34 -4.59 0.64 15.33
C GLU A 34 -5.13 -0.72 14.88
N MET A 35 -4.58 -1.25 13.79
CA MET A 35 -5.19 -2.37 13.07
C MET A 35 -4.28 -3.59 12.93
N GLU A 36 -3.05 -3.53 13.46
CA GLU A 36 -2.00 -4.54 13.27
C GLU A 36 -1.84 -4.85 11.78
N LEU A 37 -1.80 -3.78 11.00
CA LEU A 37 -1.91 -3.83 9.55
C LEU A 37 -0.54 -4.07 8.92
N ASP A 38 -0.51 -4.97 7.96
CA ASP A 38 0.63 -5.29 7.12
C ASP A 38 0.34 -4.90 5.67
N TRP A 39 1.36 -4.53 4.91
CA TRP A 39 1.17 -4.12 3.52
C TRP A 39 2.33 -4.47 2.61
N ARG A 40 2.02 -4.53 1.31
CA ARG A 40 2.97 -4.76 0.22
C ARG A 40 2.65 -3.84 -0.94
N ILE A 41 3.68 -3.50 -1.70
CA ILE A 41 3.61 -2.60 -2.83
C ILE A 41 4.12 -3.35 -4.06
N PHE A 42 3.35 -3.33 -5.14
CA PHE A 42 3.66 -4.02 -6.39
C PHE A 42 3.62 -3.03 -7.56
N ASP A 43 4.68 -3.01 -8.36
CA ASP A 43 4.77 -2.35 -9.67
C ASP A 43 4.46 -3.42 -10.72
N VAL A 44 3.20 -3.43 -11.19
CA VAL A 44 2.66 -4.47 -12.04
C VAL A 44 2.80 -4.06 -13.50
N LYS A 45 3.38 -4.94 -14.31
CA LYS A 45 3.46 -4.80 -15.76
C LYS A 45 2.55 -5.82 -16.43
N LEU A 46 1.55 -5.33 -17.16
CA LEU A 46 0.63 -6.13 -17.98
C LEU A 46 0.79 -5.70 -19.45
N GLY A 47 1.51 -6.51 -20.24
CA GLY A 47 1.84 -6.14 -21.61
C GLY A 47 2.63 -4.83 -21.66
N GLU A 48 2.06 -3.82 -22.30
CA GLU A 48 2.62 -2.46 -22.39
C GLU A 48 2.18 -1.54 -21.25
N GLU A 49 1.18 -1.95 -20.48
CA GLU A 49 0.63 -1.16 -19.38
C GLU A 49 1.40 -1.40 -18.09
N ARG A 50 1.62 -0.32 -17.33
CA ARG A 50 2.18 -0.37 -15.97
C ARG A 50 1.25 0.34 -14.99
N PHE A 51 1.10 -0.26 -13.83
CA PHE A 51 0.27 0.27 -12.76
C PHE A 51 0.73 -0.28 -11.42
N PHE A 52 0.25 0.31 -10.33
CA PHE A 52 0.62 -0.13 -8.99
C PHE A 52 -0.55 -0.85 -8.33
N LYS A 53 -0.24 -1.93 -7.60
CA LYS A 53 -1.15 -2.57 -6.66
C LYS A 53 -0.56 -2.47 -5.26
N VAL A 54 -1.36 -2.05 -4.30
CA VAL A 54 -1.01 -2.06 -2.88
C VAL A 54 -1.99 -2.97 -2.16
N CYS A 55 -1.46 -3.98 -1.49
CA CYS A 55 -2.23 -4.96 -0.75
C CYS A 55 -2.02 -4.72 0.73
N PHE A 56 -3.09 -4.41 1.44
CA PHE A 56 -3.13 -4.28 2.90
C PHE A 56 -3.81 -5.51 3.50
N THR A 57 -3.21 -6.08 4.53
CA THR A 57 -3.73 -7.22 5.28
C THR A 57 -3.64 -6.96 6.78
N GLY A 58 -4.32 -7.74 7.60
CA GLY A 58 -4.26 -7.63 9.04
C GLY A 58 -5.40 -8.40 9.70
N SER A 59 -5.20 -8.76 10.97
CA SER A 59 -6.19 -9.50 11.77
C SER A 59 -7.56 -8.81 11.78
N ARG A 60 -7.56 -7.46 11.73
CA ARG A 60 -8.78 -6.62 11.77
C ARG A 60 -9.35 -6.27 10.38
N LEU A 61 -8.69 -6.68 9.29
CA LEU A 61 -9.13 -6.46 7.91
C LEU A 61 -9.97 -7.63 7.33
N SER A 62 -10.31 -8.60 8.17
CA SER A 62 -11.25 -9.69 7.84
C SER A 62 -12.58 -9.17 7.28
N ARG A 63 -13.27 -9.99 6.48
CA ARG A 63 -14.57 -9.65 5.84
C ARG A 63 -15.67 -9.23 6.82
N LEU A 64 -15.48 -9.49 8.11
CA LEU A 64 -16.40 -9.15 9.20
C LEU A 64 -16.29 -7.69 9.66
N HIS A 65 -15.28 -6.93 9.20
CA HIS A 65 -15.05 -5.54 9.59
C HIS A 65 -15.05 -4.58 8.39
N PRO A 66 -16.21 -4.34 7.74
CA PRO A 66 -16.30 -3.43 6.59
C PRO A 66 -15.84 -1.99 6.89
N LEU A 67 -15.91 -1.56 8.16
CA LEU A 67 -15.41 -0.27 8.61
C LEU A 67 -13.88 -0.15 8.52
N ALA A 68 -13.18 -1.27 8.72
CA ALA A 68 -11.72 -1.34 8.64
C ALA A 68 -11.25 -1.15 7.19
N GLU A 69 -11.89 -1.83 6.24
CA GLU A 69 -11.61 -1.64 4.81
C GLU A 69 -11.89 -0.20 4.37
N LYS A 70 -13.06 0.33 4.77
CA LYS A 70 -13.45 1.70 4.45
C LYS A 70 -12.40 2.71 4.94
N LYS A 71 -11.89 2.52 6.16
CA LYS A 71 -10.86 3.39 6.73
C LYS A 71 -9.55 3.37 5.94
N VAL A 72 -9.08 2.20 5.51
CA VAL A 72 -7.89 2.10 4.65
C VAL A 72 -8.10 2.88 3.34
N ARG A 73 -9.27 2.71 2.71
CA ARG A 73 -9.59 3.41 1.46
C ARG A 73 -9.70 4.92 1.64
N GLU A 74 -10.37 5.39 2.70
CA GLU A 74 -10.48 6.82 3.02
C GLU A 74 -9.12 7.45 3.27
N LYS A 75 -8.24 6.76 4.02
CA LYS A 75 -6.89 7.25 4.28
C LYS A 75 -6.02 7.27 3.03
N PHE A 76 -6.12 6.23 2.22
CA PHE A 76 -5.45 6.21 0.94
C PHE A 76 -5.92 7.36 0.04
N ASP A 77 -7.23 7.60 -0.03
CA ASP A 77 -7.82 8.69 -0.81
C ASP A 77 -7.33 10.06 -0.31
N GLU A 78 -7.32 10.30 1.01
CA GLU A 78 -6.82 11.52 1.65
C GLU A 78 -5.37 11.82 1.25
N PHE A 79 -4.48 10.84 1.36
CA PHE A 79 -3.08 11.01 0.97
C PHE A 79 -2.91 11.16 -0.54
N SER A 80 -3.71 10.46 -1.35
CA SER A 80 -3.62 10.54 -2.81
C SER A 80 -3.99 11.92 -3.37
N HIS A 81 -4.85 12.65 -2.67
CA HIS A 81 -5.20 14.03 -3.01
C HIS A 81 -4.22 15.08 -2.43
N THR A 82 -3.24 14.66 -1.64
CA THR A 82 -2.22 15.55 -1.09
C THR A 82 -1.21 15.94 -2.18
N ASP A 83 -0.79 17.21 -2.18
CA ASP A 83 0.28 17.67 -3.07
C ASP A 83 1.55 16.80 -2.93
N LYS A 84 2.13 16.41 -4.06
CA LYS A 84 3.32 15.55 -4.14
C LYS A 84 4.45 16.00 -3.22
N ARG A 85 4.79 17.30 -3.19
CA ARG A 85 5.91 17.79 -2.36
C ARG A 85 5.59 17.66 -0.88
N LYS A 86 4.34 17.93 -0.49
CA LYS A 86 3.87 17.73 0.89
C LYS A 86 3.89 16.26 1.28
N LEU A 87 3.39 15.38 0.41
CA LEU A 87 3.38 13.94 0.64
C LEU A 87 4.80 13.40 0.87
N LEU A 88 5.74 13.70 -0.02
CA LEU A 88 7.12 13.23 0.08
C LEU A 88 7.84 13.83 1.30
N LYS A 89 7.53 15.08 1.65
CA LYS A 89 8.05 15.69 2.87
C LYS A 89 7.57 14.94 4.11
N LEU A 90 6.26 14.70 4.21
CA LEU A 90 5.66 13.97 5.33
C LEU A 90 6.24 12.56 5.44
N TYR A 91 6.39 11.87 4.30
CA TYR A 91 7.02 10.55 4.26
C TYR A 91 8.44 10.56 4.83
N ARG A 92 9.28 11.52 4.43
CA ARG A 92 10.66 11.64 4.93
C ARG A 92 10.74 12.07 6.39
N GLU A 93 9.72 12.77 6.90
CA GLU A 93 9.63 13.13 8.31
C GLU A 93 9.23 11.91 9.15
N GLU A 94 8.21 11.16 8.71
CA GLU A 94 7.77 9.93 9.37
C GLU A 94 8.81 8.82 9.30
N GLU A 95 9.54 8.69 8.19
CA GLU A 95 10.61 7.70 8.04
C GLU A 95 11.72 7.86 9.09
N LYS A 96 11.97 9.09 9.56
CA LYS A 96 12.97 9.37 10.61
C LYS A 96 12.50 8.93 11.99
N ASN A 97 11.20 8.66 12.16
CA ASN A 97 10.67 8.14 13.42
C ASN A 97 11.07 6.66 13.54
N GLY A 98 11.69 6.28 14.66
CA GLY A 98 12.27 4.93 14.86
C GLY A 98 11.27 3.75 14.87
N HIS A 99 9.99 4.00 14.61
CA HIS A 99 8.93 3.00 14.52
C HIS A 99 8.35 2.84 13.11
N PHE A 100 8.94 3.50 12.10
CA PHE A 100 8.47 3.46 10.73
C PHE A 100 8.86 2.15 10.04
N LYS A 101 7.86 1.41 9.56
CA LYS A 101 8.06 0.22 8.71
C LYS A 101 8.07 0.66 7.26
N ARG A 102 9.21 0.51 6.59
CA ARG A 102 9.34 0.83 5.16
C ARG A 102 9.09 -0.41 4.30
N GLN A 103 8.27 -0.26 3.27
CA GLN A 103 8.09 -1.22 2.18
C GLN A 103 8.50 -0.58 0.86
N HIS A 104 9.07 -1.38 -0.04
CA HIS A 104 9.45 -0.93 -1.38
C HIS A 104 8.57 -1.58 -2.45
N PRO A 105 8.27 -0.87 -3.56
CA PRO A 105 7.61 -1.48 -4.72
C PRO A 105 8.42 -2.66 -5.26
N ARG A 106 7.78 -3.81 -5.41
CA ARG A 106 8.35 -4.98 -6.09
C ARG A 106 7.79 -5.08 -7.51
N GLU A 107 8.65 -5.30 -8.50
CA GLU A 107 8.22 -5.52 -9.88
C GLU A 107 7.61 -6.92 -10.03
N VAL A 108 6.48 -7.00 -10.73
CA VAL A 108 5.80 -8.26 -11.05
C VAL A 108 5.23 -8.19 -12.49
N GLU A 109 5.43 -9.25 -13.27
CA GLU A 109 4.83 -9.40 -14.61
C GLU A 109 3.56 -10.29 -14.49
N GLU A 110 2.45 -9.89 -15.12
CA GLU A 110 1.13 -10.44 -14.81
C GLU A 110 0.88 -11.84 -15.41
N GLU A 111 1.20 -12.88 -14.62
CA GLU A 111 0.49 -14.19 -14.57
C GLU A 111 0.15 -14.57 -13.10
N TYR A 112 0.35 -13.67 -12.14
CA TYR A 112 0.30 -13.97 -10.69
C TYR A 112 -0.96 -13.44 -10.00
N ASP A 113 -1.71 -14.31 -9.33
CA ASP A 113 -2.62 -13.88 -8.26
C ASP A 113 -1.72 -13.45 -7.07
N LEU A 114 -1.62 -12.15 -6.84
CA LEU A 114 -0.77 -11.58 -5.78
C LEU A 114 -1.17 -12.03 -4.37
N TRP A 115 -2.39 -12.54 -4.20
CA TRP A 115 -2.86 -13.13 -2.94
C TRP A 115 -2.52 -14.63 -2.83
N GLN A 116 -2.05 -15.27 -3.90
CA GLN A 116 -1.51 -16.64 -3.90
C GLN A 116 0.02 -16.68 -3.81
N ASP A 117 0.68 -15.52 -3.73
CA ASP A 117 2.11 -15.46 -3.45
C ASP A 117 2.40 -16.11 -2.08
N ASP A 118 3.32 -17.08 -2.06
CA ASP A 118 3.79 -17.80 -0.87
C ASP A 118 4.24 -16.86 0.26
N PHE A 119 4.55 -15.60 -0.09
CA PHE A 119 4.89 -14.55 0.86
C PHE A 119 3.81 -14.27 1.91
N TRP A 120 2.53 -14.48 1.59
CA TRP A 120 1.43 -14.32 2.54
C TRP A 120 1.24 -15.55 3.42
N THR A 121 1.74 -16.72 3.00
CA THR A 121 1.48 -18.04 3.63
C THR A 121 2.18 -18.21 4.98
N TYR A 122 3.09 -17.29 5.33
CA TYR A 122 3.88 -17.33 6.58
C TYR A 122 3.32 -16.49 7.74
N PHE A 123 2.09 -15.96 7.64
CA PHE A 123 1.43 -15.19 8.71
C PHE A 123 0.15 -15.85 9.22
#